data_AF-A0A2J6N0C1-F1
#
_entry.id   AF-A0A2J6N0C1-F1
#
_cell.length_a   1.000
_cell.length_b   1.000
_cell.length_c   1.000
_cell.angle_alpha   90.00
_cell.angle_beta   90.00
_cell.angle_gamma   90.00
#
_symmetry.space_group_name_H-M   'P 1'
#
loop_
_entity.id
_entity.type
_entity.pdbx_description
1 polymer ?
#
loop_
_entity_poly.entity_id
_entity_poly.type
_entity_poly.pdbx_seq_one_letter_code
_entity_poly.pdbx_strand_id
1 'polypeptide(L)'
;MQSKRERARIGREKLQRIIEMCKSVEERSLDPFLIDVNDVIATIRDFFPEWEIPEDLCLDAETIRHIASVIKLQSEWVKHRSTSLYTDPFLLEEKIMKLEKTEIVKSFLHAWHPIVELEQISLHSLSEAITYWESLLPLRERWKEISPPETETGRATRTELIEQKILLDKAFSEELENFWRELKDRTAEKGENGKIKYWDFITAETYEETVHRAFMTSFLVTYGYATLEVHPLEEEIFIKPYEEPPAKLGKKQLMSVPIAISLEEWIRHKGEKAK
;
A
#
# COMPACT_ATOMS: atom_id res chain seq x y z
N MET A 1 47.81 -12.11 7.15
CA MET A 1 46.99 -13.28 6.81
C MET A 1 46.37 -13.78 8.10
N GLN A 2 45.05 -13.62 8.30
CA GLN A 2 44.38 -14.19 9.48
C GLN A 2 44.46 -15.71 9.40
N SER A 3 44.86 -16.37 10.50
CA SER A 3 44.93 -17.82 10.59
C SER A 3 43.58 -18.45 10.24
N LYS A 4 43.55 -19.52 9.45
CA LYS A 4 42.34 -20.28 9.06
C LYS A 4 41.42 -20.58 10.26
N ARG A 5 42.03 -20.85 11.43
CA ARG A 5 41.33 -21.07 12.71
C ARG A 5 40.63 -19.84 13.28
N GLU A 6 41.19 -18.64 13.08
CA GLU A 6 40.60 -17.39 13.55
C GLU A 6 39.35 -17.04 12.73
N ARG A 7 39.39 -17.31 11.43
CA ARG A 7 38.25 -17.09 10.52
C ARG A 7 37.08 -18.03 10.82
N ALA A 8 37.36 -19.29 11.13
CA ALA A 8 36.36 -20.26 11.58
C ALA A 8 35.70 -19.84 12.91
N ARG A 9 36.48 -19.31 13.87
CA ARG A 9 35.94 -18.79 15.14
C ARG A 9 34.98 -17.63 14.93
N ILE A 10 35.35 -16.67 14.08
CA ILE A 10 34.50 -15.52 13.74
C ILE A 10 33.22 -15.96 13.01
N GLY A 11 33.31 -16.98 12.15
CA GLY A 11 32.16 -17.59 11.47
C GLY A 11 31.16 -18.19 12.45
N ARG A 12 31.64 -18.95 13.44
CA ARG A 12 30.80 -19.54 14.50
C ARG A 12 30.04 -18.50 15.31
N GLU A 13 30.72 -17.45 15.77
CA GLU A 13 30.08 -16.38 16.54
C GLU A 13 29.03 -15.64 15.70
N LYS A 14 29.30 -15.42 14.41
CA LYS A 14 28.33 -14.79 13.50
C LYS A 14 27.10 -15.67 13.27
N LEU A 15 27.27 -16.96 12.99
CA LEU A 15 26.14 -17.88 12.81
C LEU A 15 25.29 -18.01 14.08
N GLN A 16 25.93 -18.10 15.25
CA GLN A 16 25.21 -18.15 16.53
C GLN A 16 24.36 -16.89 16.77
N ARG A 17 24.90 -15.69 16.49
CA ARG A 17 24.11 -14.45 16.56
C ARG A 17 22.94 -14.43 15.60
N ILE A 18 23.13 -14.96 14.39
CA ILE A 18 22.06 -15.07 13.40
C ILE A 18 20.97 -16.03 13.89
N ILE A 19 21.35 -17.19 14.44
CA ILE A 19 20.41 -18.16 15.02
C ILE A 19 19.60 -17.52 16.19
N GLU A 20 20.25 -16.81 17.11
CA GLU A 20 19.56 -16.14 18.22
C GLU A 20 18.57 -15.08 17.73
N MET A 21 18.96 -14.31 16.71
CA MET A 21 18.08 -13.32 16.09
C MET A 21 16.89 -13.98 15.39
N CYS A 22 17.10 -15.10 14.67
CA CYS A 22 16.00 -15.86 14.07
C CYS A 22 15.06 -16.47 15.11
N LYS A 23 15.59 -17.03 16.21
CA LYS A 23 14.77 -17.56 17.32
C LYS A 23 13.91 -16.46 17.96
N SER A 24 14.48 -15.26 18.13
CA SER A 24 13.75 -14.11 18.66
C SER A 24 12.58 -13.68 17.75
N VAL A 25 12.76 -13.79 16.43
CA VAL A 25 11.67 -13.57 15.45
C VAL A 25 10.61 -14.68 15.52
N GLU A 26 11.03 -15.95 15.65
CA GLU A 26 10.11 -17.09 15.80
C GLU A 26 9.23 -16.96 17.05
N GLU A 27 9.80 -16.45 18.15
CA GLU A 27 9.09 -16.15 19.40
C GLU A 27 8.20 -14.90 19.32
N ARG A 28 8.07 -14.28 18.13
CA ARG A 28 7.29 -13.06 17.84
C ARG A 28 7.73 -11.81 18.63
N SER A 29 8.95 -11.82 19.17
CA SER A 29 9.50 -10.66 19.88
C SER A 29 10.05 -9.58 18.93
N LEU A 30 10.40 -9.98 17.70
CA LEU A 30 10.98 -9.14 16.66
C LEU A 30 10.25 -9.30 15.33
N ASP A 31 10.27 -8.24 14.52
CA ASP A 31 9.69 -8.23 13.18
C ASP A 31 10.50 -9.13 12.22
N PRO A 32 9.85 -10.08 11.50
CA PRO A 32 10.53 -10.95 10.54
C PRO A 32 11.32 -10.24 9.45
N PHE A 33 10.96 -9.01 9.06
CA PHE A 33 11.64 -8.24 8.01
C PHE A 33 12.91 -7.52 8.48
N LEU A 34 13.25 -7.59 9.77
CA LEU A 34 14.53 -7.07 10.28
C LEU A 34 15.72 -7.93 9.85
N ILE A 35 15.48 -9.18 9.45
CA ILE A 35 16.51 -10.11 8.99
C ILE A 35 16.61 -10.02 7.47
N ASP A 36 17.74 -9.52 6.98
CA ASP A 36 18.07 -9.61 5.56
C ASP A 36 18.54 -11.03 5.21
N VAL A 37 17.63 -11.79 4.59
CA VAL A 37 17.86 -13.18 4.19
C VAL A 37 19.02 -13.29 3.18
N ASN A 38 19.18 -12.31 2.28
CA ASN A 38 20.24 -12.36 1.27
C ASN A 38 21.62 -12.17 1.91
N ASP A 39 21.73 -11.22 2.85
CA ASP A 39 22.98 -10.98 3.58
C ASP A 39 23.37 -12.17 4.45
N VAL A 40 22.38 -12.81 5.09
CA VAL A 40 22.62 -14.01 5.89
C VAL A 40 23.08 -15.19 5.03
N ILE A 41 22.43 -15.44 3.88
CA ILE A 41 22.84 -16.50 2.94
C ILE A 41 24.23 -16.21 2.36
N ALA A 42 24.54 -14.95 2.04
CA ALA A 42 25.88 -14.56 1.59
C ALA A 42 26.93 -14.84 2.68
N THR A 43 26.62 -14.50 3.94
CA THR A 43 27.48 -14.78 5.09
C THR A 43 27.73 -16.27 5.27
N ILE A 44 26.68 -17.10 5.19
CA ILE A 44 26.80 -18.57 5.25
C ILE A 44 27.74 -19.09 4.16
N ARG A 45 27.51 -18.66 2.91
CA ARG A 45 28.32 -19.07 1.76
C ARG A 45 29.80 -18.67 1.88
N ASP A 46 30.08 -17.52 2.50
CA ASP A 46 31.44 -17.01 2.67
C ASP A 46 32.25 -17.81 3.70
N PHE A 47 31.59 -18.33 4.75
CA PHE A 47 32.22 -19.16 5.77
C PHE A 47 32.16 -20.67 5.46
N PHE A 48 31.28 -21.09 4.54
CA PHE A 48 31.11 -22.49 4.14
C PHE A 48 32.42 -23.25 3.81
N PRO A 49 33.35 -22.68 3.03
CA PRO A 49 34.59 -23.36 2.66
C PRO A 49 35.56 -23.62 3.82
N GLU A 50 35.34 -23.00 4.98
CA GLU A 50 36.20 -23.10 6.16
C GLU A 50 35.75 -24.17 7.15
N TRP A 51 34.57 -24.77 6.95
CA TRP A 51 34.04 -25.82 7.83
C TRP A 51 34.63 -27.19 7.49
N GLU A 52 35.43 -27.75 8.40
CA GLU A 52 36.01 -29.09 8.27
C GLU A 52 35.46 -30.08 9.31
N ILE A 53 34.71 -29.58 10.29
CA ILE A 53 34.29 -30.30 11.49
C ILE A 53 32.78 -30.59 11.43
N PRO A 54 32.28 -31.76 11.89
CA PRO A 54 30.85 -32.08 11.85
C PRO A 54 29.97 -31.08 12.61
N GLU A 55 30.40 -30.62 13.78
CA GLU A 55 29.65 -29.68 14.62
C GLU A 55 29.41 -28.32 13.92
N ASP A 56 30.35 -27.93 13.07
CA ASP A 56 30.32 -26.71 12.27
C ASP A 56 29.30 -26.80 11.13
N LEU A 57 29.23 -27.95 10.47
CA LEU A 57 28.21 -28.24 9.46
C LEU A 57 26.81 -28.30 10.09
N CYS A 58 26.69 -28.78 11.33
CA CYS A 58 25.44 -28.78 12.07
C CYS A 58 24.96 -27.36 12.40
N LEU A 59 25.87 -26.46 12.79
CA LEU A 59 25.55 -25.04 13.01
C LEU A 59 25.04 -24.36 11.72
N ASP A 60 25.66 -24.67 10.60
CA ASP A 60 25.26 -24.14 9.29
C ASP A 60 23.85 -24.63 8.90
N ALA A 61 23.59 -25.94 9.07
CA ALA A 61 22.28 -26.54 8.84
C ALA A 61 21.20 -25.98 9.79
N GLU A 62 21.53 -25.75 11.07
CA GLU A 62 20.63 -25.13 12.03
C GLU A 62 20.30 -23.69 11.62
N THR A 63 21.28 -22.93 11.14
CA THR A 63 21.07 -21.56 10.65
C THR A 63 20.11 -21.54 9.46
N ILE A 64 20.30 -22.43 8.48
CA ILE A 64 19.41 -22.55 7.30
C ILE A 64 17.97 -22.88 7.72
N ARG A 65 17.79 -23.79 8.68
CA ARG A 65 16.46 -24.16 9.19
C ARG A 65 15.73 -22.97 9.82
N HIS A 66 16.44 -22.16 10.60
CA HIS A 66 15.85 -20.98 11.22
C HIS A 66 15.54 -19.88 10.20
N ILE A 67 16.40 -19.67 9.20
CA ILE A 67 16.10 -18.75 8.08
C ILE A 67 14.84 -19.20 7.34
N ALA A 68 14.69 -20.49 7.04
CA ALA A 68 13.50 -21.01 6.37
C ALA A 68 12.22 -20.73 7.17
N SER A 69 12.30 -20.81 8.51
CA SER A 69 11.20 -20.47 9.39
C SER A 69 10.86 -18.97 9.35
N VAL A 70 11.87 -18.10 9.31
CA VAL A 70 11.68 -16.65 9.15
C VAL A 70 11.06 -16.31 7.80
N ILE A 71 11.50 -16.94 6.70
CA ILE A 71 10.91 -16.75 5.35
C ILE A 71 9.43 -17.13 5.35
N LYS A 72 9.08 -18.24 6.02
CA LYS A 72 7.67 -18.65 6.17
C LYS A 72 6.86 -17.57 6.91
N LEU A 73 7.38 -17.02 8.00
CA LEU A 73 6.72 -15.94 8.74
C LEU A 73 6.58 -14.66 7.92
N GLN A 74 7.61 -14.28 7.14
CA GLN A 74 7.53 -13.16 6.20
C GLN A 74 6.41 -13.39 5.16
N SER A 75 6.32 -14.60 4.59
CA SER A 75 5.29 -14.95 3.62
C SER A 75 3.87 -14.91 4.21
N GLU A 76 3.67 -15.50 5.39
CA GLU A 76 2.40 -15.46 6.10
C GLU A 76 1.98 -14.04 6.45
N TRP A 77 2.93 -13.20 6.86
CA TRP A 77 2.69 -11.79 7.15
C TRP A 77 2.22 -11.03 5.90
N VAL A 78 2.90 -11.21 4.75
CA VAL A 78 2.50 -10.58 3.48
C VAL A 78 1.10 -11.04 3.07
N LYS A 79 0.82 -12.34 3.16
CA LYS A 79 -0.49 -12.92 2.81
C LYS A 79 -1.61 -12.38 3.70
N HIS A 80 -1.34 -12.23 5.00
CA HIS A 80 -2.31 -11.63 5.92
C HIS A 80 -2.54 -10.14 5.64
N ARG A 81 -1.49 -9.40 5.24
CA ARG A 81 -1.62 -7.98 4.89
C ARG A 81 -2.35 -7.78 3.56
N SER A 82 -2.12 -8.64 2.57
CA SER A 82 -2.78 -8.58 1.26
C SER A 82 -4.27 -8.93 1.35
N THR A 83 -4.64 -9.92 2.17
CA THR A 83 -6.03 -10.34 2.39
C THR A 83 -6.84 -9.33 3.22
N SER A 84 -6.19 -8.48 4.01
CA SER A 84 -6.86 -7.47 4.83
C SER A 84 -7.16 -6.16 4.07
N LEU A 85 -6.46 -5.87 2.97
CA LEU A 85 -6.58 -4.60 2.24
C LEU A 85 -7.51 -4.67 1.04
N TYR A 86 -7.75 -5.87 0.51
CA TYR A 86 -8.69 -6.09 -0.58
C TYR A 86 -9.56 -7.28 -0.24
N THR A 87 -10.85 -7.18 -0.57
CA THR A 87 -11.75 -8.33 -0.57
C THR A 87 -11.16 -9.38 -1.51
N ASP A 88 -10.47 -10.37 -0.94
CA ASP A 88 -9.74 -11.38 -1.69
C ASP A 88 -10.70 -12.09 -2.64
N PRO A 89 -10.41 -12.14 -3.96
CA PRO A 89 -11.21 -12.89 -4.93
C PRO A 89 -11.53 -14.31 -4.46
N PHE A 90 -10.59 -14.96 -3.75
CA PHE A 90 -10.80 -16.29 -3.19
C PHE A 90 -11.79 -16.30 -2.01
N LEU A 91 -11.74 -15.30 -1.13
CA LEU A 91 -12.72 -15.17 -0.02
C LEU A 91 -14.12 -14.80 -0.55
N LEU A 92 -14.19 -14.01 -1.62
CA LEU A 92 -15.43 -13.71 -2.32
C LEU A 92 -16.00 -14.97 -2.97
N GLU A 93 -15.18 -15.75 -3.66
CA GLU A 93 -15.57 -17.01 -4.27
C GLU A 93 -16.09 -18.01 -3.22
N GLU A 94 -15.35 -18.20 -2.12
CA GLU A 94 -15.80 -19.03 -1.00
C GLU A 94 -17.13 -18.54 -0.41
N LYS A 95 -17.29 -17.22 -0.25
CA LYS A 95 -18.52 -16.64 0.27
C LYS A 95 -19.68 -16.87 -0.69
N ILE A 96 -19.49 -16.67 -1.99
CA ILE A 96 -20.49 -16.91 -3.03
C ILE A 96 -20.87 -18.40 -3.07
N MET A 97 -19.90 -19.30 -2.99
CA MET A 97 -20.12 -20.75 -2.96
C MET A 97 -20.87 -21.22 -1.70
N LYS A 98 -20.73 -20.51 -0.58
CA LYS A 98 -21.41 -20.80 0.68
C LYS A 98 -22.79 -20.12 0.82
N LEU A 99 -23.10 -19.13 -0.02
CA LEU A 99 -24.39 -18.44 0.02
C LEU A 99 -25.51 -19.33 -0.52
N GLU A 100 -26.67 -19.28 0.12
CA GLU A 100 -27.86 -19.91 -0.42
C GLU A 100 -28.36 -19.17 -1.66
N LYS A 101 -28.99 -19.90 -2.60
CA LYS A 101 -29.54 -19.34 -3.85
C LYS A 101 -30.44 -18.12 -3.61
N THR A 102 -31.19 -18.14 -2.50
CA THR A 102 -32.08 -17.07 -2.05
C THR A 102 -31.33 -15.79 -1.68
N GLU A 103 -30.18 -15.90 -1.01
CA GLU A 103 -29.35 -14.75 -0.66
C GLU A 103 -28.65 -14.17 -1.88
N ILE A 104 -28.15 -15.02 -2.79
CA ILE A 104 -27.54 -14.57 -4.05
C ILE A 104 -28.54 -13.73 -4.86
N VAL A 105 -29.78 -14.23 -5.01
CA VAL A 105 -30.84 -13.51 -5.73
C VAL A 105 -31.20 -12.20 -5.03
N LYS A 106 -31.25 -12.17 -3.69
CA LYS A 106 -31.48 -10.92 -2.95
C LYS A 106 -30.35 -9.92 -3.17
N SER A 107 -29.10 -10.33 -3.07
CA SER A 107 -27.95 -9.46 -3.33
C SER A 107 -27.96 -8.93 -4.76
N PHE A 108 -28.28 -9.79 -5.73
CA PHE A 108 -28.42 -9.38 -7.13
C PHE A 108 -29.55 -8.36 -7.31
N LEU A 109 -30.73 -8.57 -6.71
CA LEU A 109 -31.84 -7.62 -6.76
C LEU A 109 -31.48 -6.26 -6.14
N HIS A 110 -30.69 -6.23 -5.06
CA HIS A 110 -30.24 -4.97 -4.46
C HIS A 110 -29.25 -4.21 -5.35
N ALA A 111 -28.44 -4.94 -6.11
CA ALA A 111 -27.44 -4.37 -7.03
C ALA A 111 -27.99 -4.13 -8.44
N TRP A 112 -29.20 -4.59 -8.76
CA TRP A 112 -29.76 -4.49 -10.10
C TRP A 112 -30.30 -3.08 -10.33
N HIS A 113 -29.56 -2.29 -11.09
CA HIS A 113 -29.94 -0.95 -11.53
C HIS A 113 -30.12 -0.92 -13.06
N PRO A 114 -31.24 -1.48 -13.59
CA PRO A 114 -31.50 -1.41 -15.02
C PRO A 114 -31.76 0.05 -15.42
N ILE A 115 -31.25 0.44 -16.58
CA ILE A 115 -31.59 1.73 -17.19
C ILE A 115 -33.02 1.62 -17.69
N VAL A 116 -33.97 2.20 -16.95
CA VAL A 116 -35.41 2.15 -17.28
C VAL A 116 -35.78 3.24 -18.29
N GLU A 117 -35.10 4.38 -18.23
CA GLU A 117 -35.31 5.52 -19.12
C GLU A 117 -34.00 6.27 -19.35
N LEU A 118 -33.82 6.76 -20.58
CA LEU A 118 -32.77 7.70 -20.95
C LEU A 118 -33.48 8.92 -21.56
N GLU A 119 -33.52 10.04 -20.82
CA GLU A 119 -34.20 11.26 -21.28
C GLU A 119 -33.56 11.84 -22.55
N GLN A 120 -32.24 11.65 -22.71
CA GLN A 120 -31.50 12.07 -23.90
C GLN A 120 -30.47 11.02 -24.28
N ILE A 121 -30.37 10.75 -25.58
CA ILE A 121 -29.31 9.93 -26.15
C ILE A 121 -28.33 10.84 -26.90
N SER A 122 -27.05 10.75 -26.53
CA SER A 122 -26.01 11.51 -27.22
C SER A 122 -25.54 10.76 -28.47
N LEU A 123 -24.98 11.49 -29.45
CA LEU A 123 -24.32 10.87 -30.61
C LEU A 123 -23.17 9.95 -30.19
N HIS A 124 -22.48 10.27 -29.09
CA HIS A 124 -21.43 9.43 -28.52
C HIS A 124 -22.01 8.10 -27.98
N SER A 125 -23.10 8.16 -27.21
CA SER A 125 -23.78 6.97 -26.70
C SER A 125 -24.31 6.07 -27.83
N LEU A 126 -24.80 6.66 -28.92
CA LEU A 126 -25.17 5.91 -30.13
C LEU A 126 -23.96 5.22 -30.78
N SER A 127 -22.83 5.93 -30.86
CA SER A 127 -21.59 5.35 -31.40
C SER A 127 -21.10 4.16 -30.57
N GLU A 128 -21.12 4.29 -29.24
CA GLU A 128 -20.74 3.20 -28.33
C GLU A 128 -21.71 2.03 -28.43
N ALA A 129 -23.02 2.28 -28.55
CA ALA A 129 -24.00 1.23 -28.73
C ALA A 129 -23.74 0.45 -30.03
N ILE A 130 -23.45 1.14 -31.13
CA ILE A 130 -23.11 0.50 -32.41
C ILE A 130 -21.83 -0.34 -32.26
N THR A 131 -20.78 0.23 -31.69
CA THR A 131 -19.51 -0.50 -31.46
C THR A 131 -19.70 -1.72 -30.55
N TYR A 132 -20.54 -1.61 -29.51
CA TYR A 132 -20.91 -2.73 -28.66
C TYR A 132 -21.63 -3.83 -29.46
N TRP A 133 -22.64 -3.48 -30.25
CA TRP A 133 -23.37 -4.45 -31.07
C TRP A 133 -22.51 -5.11 -32.16
N GLU A 134 -21.56 -4.37 -32.74
CA GLU A 134 -20.60 -4.87 -33.74
C GLU A 134 -19.53 -5.78 -33.14
N SER A 135 -19.06 -5.46 -31.92
CA SER A 135 -18.01 -6.23 -31.23
C SER A 135 -18.53 -7.48 -30.54
N LEU A 136 -19.84 -7.58 -30.30
CA LEU A 136 -20.42 -8.76 -29.70
C LEU A 136 -20.41 -9.96 -30.65
N LEU A 137 -19.85 -11.07 -30.19
CA LEU A 137 -19.85 -12.35 -30.91
C LEU A 137 -21.27 -12.79 -31.32
N PRO A 138 -21.43 -13.62 -32.38
CA PRO A 138 -22.72 -14.18 -32.74
C PRO A 138 -23.40 -14.86 -31.55
N LEU A 139 -24.73 -14.77 -31.45
CA LEU A 139 -25.49 -15.31 -30.31
C LEU A 139 -25.05 -16.73 -29.94
N ARG A 140 -24.84 -17.61 -30.92
CA ARG A 140 -24.44 -19.01 -30.73
C ARG A 140 -23.09 -19.19 -30.01
N GLU A 141 -22.19 -18.21 -30.09
CA GLU A 141 -20.89 -18.19 -29.42
C GLU A 141 -21.00 -17.60 -28.00
N ARG A 142 -21.97 -16.71 -27.75
CA ARG A 142 -22.22 -16.12 -26.42
C ARG A 142 -22.71 -17.13 -25.37
N TRP A 143 -23.35 -18.21 -25.80
CA TRP A 143 -23.89 -19.26 -24.92
C TRP A 143 -22.90 -20.38 -24.60
N LYS A 144 -21.67 -20.34 -25.14
CA LYS A 144 -20.62 -21.26 -24.69
C LYS A 144 -20.13 -20.82 -23.32
N GLU A 145 -20.03 -21.78 -22.39
CA GLU A 145 -19.58 -21.56 -21.02
C GLU A 145 -18.38 -20.61 -20.99
N ILE A 146 -18.57 -19.46 -20.33
CA ILE A 146 -17.56 -18.44 -20.13
C ILE A 146 -16.58 -19.01 -19.11
N SER A 147 -15.59 -19.78 -19.56
CA SER A 147 -14.33 -19.82 -18.82
C SER A 147 -13.66 -18.48 -19.07
N PRO A 148 -13.42 -17.64 -18.03
CA PRO A 148 -12.59 -16.47 -18.23
C PRO A 148 -11.24 -16.96 -18.78
N PRO A 149 -10.72 -16.37 -19.86
CA PRO A 149 -9.37 -16.69 -20.28
C PRO A 149 -8.44 -16.34 -19.11
N GLU A 150 -7.68 -17.32 -18.61
CA GLU A 150 -6.55 -17.07 -17.72
C GLU A 150 -5.61 -16.12 -18.46
N THR A 151 -5.74 -14.83 -18.17
CA THR A 151 -4.88 -13.81 -18.74
C THR A 151 -3.71 -13.71 -17.78
N GLU A 152 -2.50 -14.00 -18.26
CA GLU A 152 -1.29 -13.77 -17.47
C GLU A 152 -1.34 -12.34 -16.91
N THR A 153 -1.12 -12.19 -15.60
CA THR A 153 -0.97 -10.85 -15.00
C THR A 153 0.19 -10.17 -15.69
N GLY A 154 -0.12 -9.26 -16.62
CA GLY A 154 0.87 -8.51 -17.37
C GLY A 154 1.80 -7.76 -16.42
N ARG A 155 3.03 -7.51 -16.86
CA ARG A 155 3.93 -6.60 -16.13
C ARG A 155 3.45 -5.18 -16.41
N ALA A 156 2.98 -4.49 -15.37
CA ALA A 156 2.66 -3.07 -15.47
C ALA A 156 3.89 -2.29 -15.95
N THR A 157 3.74 -1.52 -17.01
CA THR A 157 4.79 -0.64 -17.51
C THR A 157 4.93 0.59 -16.62
N ARG A 158 6.11 1.22 -16.62
CA ARG A 158 6.33 2.44 -15.83
C ARG A 158 5.35 3.56 -16.18
N THR A 159 4.97 3.66 -17.46
CA THR A 159 3.97 4.60 -17.97
C THR A 159 2.57 4.32 -17.42
N GLU A 160 2.12 3.06 -17.44
CA GLU A 160 0.84 2.67 -16.82
C GLU A 160 0.83 2.96 -15.32
N LEU A 161 1.94 2.73 -14.64
CA LEU A 161 2.08 3.07 -13.22
C LEU A 161 2.04 4.59 -12.97
N ILE A 162 2.51 5.42 -13.90
CA ILE A 162 2.41 6.88 -13.83
C ILE A 162 0.98 7.35 -14.11
N GLU A 163 0.31 6.80 -15.13
CA GLU A 163 -1.08 7.10 -15.46
C GLU A 163 -2.04 6.72 -14.32
N GLN A 164 -1.82 5.55 -13.72
CA GLN A 164 -2.56 5.09 -12.54
C GLN A 164 -2.11 5.80 -11.24
N LYS A 165 -1.17 6.75 -11.33
CA LYS A 165 -0.60 7.53 -10.22
C LYS A 165 0.04 6.70 -9.10
N ILE A 166 0.49 5.49 -9.44
CA ILE A 166 1.22 4.56 -8.56
C ILE A 166 2.72 4.92 -8.51
N LEU A 167 3.29 5.42 -9.62
CA LEU A 167 4.63 5.99 -9.69
C LEU A 167 4.56 7.49 -9.97
N LEU A 168 5.42 8.26 -9.32
CA LEU A 168 5.53 9.71 -9.53
C LEU A 168 6.14 9.99 -10.89
N ASP A 169 5.49 10.84 -11.70
CA ASP A 169 6.21 11.52 -12.77
C ASP A 169 7.16 12.57 -12.15
N LYS A 170 8.17 13.00 -12.92
CA LYS A 170 9.15 14.00 -12.43
C LYS A 170 8.50 15.35 -12.10
N ALA A 171 7.46 15.74 -12.83
CA ALA A 171 6.74 16.99 -12.59
C ALA A 171 5.94 16.93 -11.28
N PHE A 172 5.36 15.78 -10.95
CA PHE A 172 4.60 15.54 -9.73
C PHE A 172 5.51 15.51 -8.50
N SER A 173 6.74 14.98 -8.59
CA SER A 173 7.70 15.12 -7.49
C SER A 173 8.06 16.57 -7.21
N GLU A 174 8.23 17.40 -8.25
CA GLU A 174 8.49 18.83 -8.10
C GLU A 174 7.27 19.56 -7.51
N GLU A 175 6.07 19.22 -7.96
CA GLU A 175 4.82 19.75 -7.43
C GLU A 175 4.63 19.39 -5.94
N LEU A 176 4.92 18.16 -5.56
CA LEU A 176 4.84 17.68 -4.19
C LEU A 176 5.88 18.36 -3.27
N GLU A 177 7.11 18.57 -3.74
CA GLU A 177 8.13 19.32 -2.99
C GLU A 177 7.74 20.79 -2.80
N ASN A 178 7.20 21.43 -3.83
CA ASN A 178 6.70 22.80 -3.73
C ASN A 178 5.54 22.89 -2.73
N PHE A 179 4.62 21.92 -2.77
CA PHE A 179 3.50 21.85 -1.84
C PHE A 179 3.95 21.56 -0.40
N TRP A 180 5.01 20.78 -0.20
CA TRP A 180 5.64 20.57 1.11
C TRP A 180 6.31 21.83 1.66
N ARG A 181 6.97 22.63 0.80
CA ARG A 181 7.52 23.94 1.19
C ARG A 181 6.40 24.89 1.61
N GLU A 182 5.31 24.96 0.83
CA GLU A 182 4.12 25.74 1.19
C GLU A 182 3.54 25.32 2.55
N LEU A 183 3.47 24.02 2.83
CA LEU A 183 3.02 23.51 4.13
C LEU A 183 3.93 23.98 5.27
N LYS A 184 5.25 23.96 5.09
CA LYS A 184 6.20 24.45 6.09
C LYS A 184 6.05 25.94 6.34
N ASP A 185 5.93 26.74 5.28
CA ASP A 185 5.78 28.19 5.37
C ASP A 185 4.47 28.56 6.08
N ARG A 186 3.33 27.95 5.68
CA ARG A 186 2.04 28.19 6.34
C ARG A 186 2.01 27.71 7.79
N THR A 187 2.70 26.63 8.11
CA THR A 187 2.82 26.13 9.49
C THR A 187 3.68 27.08 10.33
N ALA A 188 4.71 27.71 9.75
CA ALA A 188 5.52 28.71 10.44
C ALA A 188 4.77 30.03 10.66
N GLU A 189 3.90 30.44 9.73
CA GLU A 189 3.14 31.69 9.82
C GLU A 189 1.89 31.60 10.70
N LYS A 190 1.14 30.49 10.62
CA LYS A 190 -0.19 30.34 11.22
C LYS A 190 -0.34 29.11 12.11
N GLY A 191 0.69 28.28 12.24
CA GLY A 191 0.62 27.05 13.01
C GLY A 191 0.86 27.28 14.50
N GLU A 192 -0.02 26.74 15.34
CA GLU A 192 0.24 26.62 16.77
C GLU A 192 1.05 25.33 17.00
N ASN A 193 2.21 25.45 17.66
CA ASN A 193 3.06 24.31 18.04
C ASN A 193 3.60 23.48 16.85
N GLY A 194 3.78 24.11 15.69
CA GLY A 194 4.31 23.48 14.48
C GLY A 194 3.33 22.55 13.77
N LYS A 195 2.01 22.76 13.96
CA LYS A 195 0.94 22.06 13.24
C LYS A 195 -0.15 23.03 12.77
N ILE A 196 -0.84 22.68 11.70
CA ILE A 196 -1.94 23.46 11.12
C ILE A 196 -3.19 22.59 10.99
N LYS A 197 -4.39 23.15 11.17
CA LYS A 197 -5.63 22.41 10.93
C LYS A 197 -5.71 22.00 9.46
N TYR A 198 -6.20 20.79 9.20
CA TYR A 198 -6.27 20.19 7.87
C TYR A 198 -7.05 21.08 6.89
N TRP A 199 -8.28 21.46 7.26
CA TRP A 199 -9.13 22.35 6.46
C TRP A 199 -8.52 23.74 6.25
N ASP A 200 -7.79 24.26 7.24
CA ASP A 200 -7.10 25.54 7.07
C ASP A 200 -6.00 25.50 6.01
N PHE A 201 -5.37 24.35 5.84
CA PHE A 201 -4.34 24.14 4.83
C PHE A 201 -4.93 23.82 3.43
N ILE A 202 -5.93 22.94 3.35
CA ILE A 202 -6.44 22.46 2.05
C ILE A 202 -7.46 23.40 1.40
N THR A 203 -8.22 24.20 2.16
CA THR A 203 -9.28 25.05 1.60
C THR A 203 -8.70 26.16 0.72
N ALA A 204 -9.14 26.17 -0.54
CA ALA A 204 -8.79 27.15 -1.57
C ALA A 204 -10.04 27.90 -2.10
N GLU A 205 -9.84 28.81 -3.06
CA GLU A 205 -10.92 29.63 -3.63
C GLU A 205 -11.93 28.84 -4.44
N THR A 206 -11.51 27.70 -5.02
CA THR A 206 -12.39 26.79 -5.76
C THR A 206 -12.46 25.42 -5.09
N TYR A 207 -13.57 24.72 -5.32
CA TYR A 207 -13.77 23.36 -4.81
C TYR A 207 -12.78 22.38 -5.45
N GLU A 208 -12.59 22.49 -6.77
CA GLU A 208 -11.63 21.66 -7.53
C GLU A 208 -10.21 21.78 -6.97
N GLU A 209 -9.76 23.01 -6.73
CA GLU A 209 -8.44 23.25 -6.13
C GLU A 209 -8.35 22.71 -4.70
N THR A 210 -9.43 22.79 -3.91
CA THR A 210 -9.46 22.22 -2.55
C THR A 210 -9.33 20.69 -2.59
N VAL A 211 -10.05 20.03 -3.50
CA VAL A 211 -9.94 18.58 -3.71
C VAL A 211 -8.53 18.21 -4.17
N HIS A 212 -7.95 18.98 -5.08
CA HIS A 212 -6.57 18.78 -5.54
C HIS A 212 -5.56 18.92 -4.39
N ARG A 213 -5.68 19.96 -3.55
CA ARG A 213 -4.81 20.17 -2.38
C ARG A 213 -4.94 19.05 -1.35
N ALA A 214 -6.15 18.53 -1.14
CA ALA A 214 -6.36 17.38 -0.28
C ALA A 214 -5.76 16.09 -0.84
N PHE A 215 -5.90 15.88 -2.16
CA PHE A 215 -5.22 14.80 -2.87
C PHE A 215 -3.71 14.89 -2.66
N MET A 216 -3.09 16.05 -2.87
CA MET A 216 -1.66 16.28 -2.63
C MET A 216 -1.26 16.04 -1.16
N THR A 217 -2.10 16.46 -0.22
CA THR A 217 -1.89 16.23 1.22
C THR A 217 -1.86 14.74 1.56
N SER A 218 -2.73 13.93 0.94
CA SER A 218 -2.73 12.48 1.14
C SER A 218 -1.39 11.84 0.73
N PHE A 219 -0.76 12.34 -0.34
CA PHE A 219 0.57 11.88 -0.78
C PHE A 219 1.69 12.39 0.10
N LEU A 220 1.63 13.63 0.59
CA LEU A 220 2.60 14.13 1.57
C LEU A 220 2.64 13.24 2.82
N VAL A 221 1.47 12.80 3.30
CA VAL A 221 1.37 11.91 4.46
C VAL A 221 1.83 10.49 4.11
N THR A 222 1.42 9.97 2.95
CA THR A 222 1.76 8.61 2.51
C THR A 222 3.26 8.43 2.30
N TYR A 223 3.93 9.42 1.71
CA TYR A 223 5.38 9.39 1.47
C TYR A 223 6.20 9.90 2.65
N GLY A 224 5.57 10.30 3.75
CA GLY A 224 6.25 10.68 4.98
C GLY A 224 6.86 12.08 4.99
N TYR A 225 6.44 12.98 4.09
CA TYR A 225 6.77 14.42 4.17
C TYR A 225 6.03 15.13 5.32
N ALA A 226 4.87 14.59 5.70
CA ALA A 226 4.04 15.11 6.79
C ALA A 226 3.38 13.96 7.58
N THR A 227 2.79 14.28 8.73
CA THR A 227 2.00 13.35 9.54
C THR A 227 0.65 13.98 9.90
N LEU A 228 -0.35 13.13 10.13
CA LEU A 228 -1.67 13.55 10.58
C LEU A 228 -1.82 13.26 12.07
N GLU A 229 -2.26 14.26 12.83
CA GLU A 229 -2.77 14.12 14.19
C GLU A 229 -4.29 14.21 14.12
N VAL A 230 -4.98 13.10 14.35
CA VAL A 230 -6.45 13.04 14.35
C VAL A 230 -6.91 12.99 15.80
N HIS A 231 -7.82 13.89 16.18
CA HIS A 231 -8.51 13.89 17.47
C HIS A 231 -9.97 13.44 17.27
N PRO A 232 -10.28 12.13 17.37
CA PRO A 232 -11.59 11.60 16.94
C PRO A 232 -12.79 12.12 17.72
N LEU A 233 -12.59 12.59 18.96
CA LEU A 233 -13.64 13.12 19.82
C LEU A 233 -14.01 14.57 19.47
N GLU A 234 -13.08 15.31 18.89
CA GLU A 234 -13.22 16.74 18.57
C GLU A 234 -13.45 16.96 17.06
N GLU A 235 -13.41 15.89 16.26
CA GLU A 235 -13.43 15.91 14.79
C GLU A 235 -12.35 16.82 14.17
N GLU A 236 -11.29 17.13 14.93
CA GLU A 236 -10.20 17.97 14.47
C GLU A 236 -9.05 17.13 13.92
N ILE A 237 -8.61 17.49 12.71
CA ILE A 237 -7.48 16.88 12.02
C ILE A 237 -6.42 17.95 11.85
N PHE A 238 -5.19 17.66 12.29
CA PHE A 238 -4.03 18.52 12.11
C PHE A 238 -3.00 17.87 11.20
N ILE A 239 -2.34 18.70 10.39
CA ILE A 239 -1.21 18.32 9.55
C ILE A 239 0.06 18.89 10.18
N LYS A 240 1.08 18.05 10.31
CA LYS A 240 2.40 18.45 10.78
C LYS A 240 3.47 18.07 9.76
N PRO A 241 4.20 19.03 9.16
CA PRO A 241 5.32 18.72 8.27
C PRO A 241 6.51 18.17 9.07
N TYR A 242 7.29 17.28 8.45
CA TYR A 242 8.63 16.93 8.94
C TYR A 242 9.67 17.91 8.40
N GLU A 243 10.80 18.07 9.09
CA GLU A 243 11.89 18.96 8.66
C GLU A 243 12.70 18.39 7.48
N GLU A 244 12.94 17.08 7.49
CA GLU A 244 13.53 16.32 6.40
C GLU A 244 12.64 15.11 6.06
N PRO A 245 12.49 14.74 4.77
CA PRO A 245 11.81 13.49 4.42
C PRO A 245 12.61 12.32 5.02
N PRO A 246 12.00 11.48 5.88
CA PRO A 246 12.74 10.42 6.54
C PRO A 246 13.19 9.38 5.51
N ALA A 247 14.49 9.09 5.47
CA ALA A 247 15.08 8.08 4.57
C ALA A 247 14.49 6.66 4.75
N LYS A 248 13.78 6.42 5.85
CA LYS A 248 12.98 5.22 6.12
C LYS A 248 11.77 5.62 6.96
N LEU A 249 10.55 5.35 6.48
CA LEU A 249 9.33 5.35 7.30
C LEU A 249 9.43 4.22 8.34
N GLY A 250 10.16 4.46 9.42
CA GLY A 250 10.36 3.50 10.49
C GLY A 250 9.08 3.32 11.31
N LYS A 251 8.60 2.07 11.40
CA LYS A 251 7.81 1.48 12.50
C LYS A 251 6.60 2.26 13.06
N LYS A 252 6.07 3.29 12.37
CA LYS A 252 4.78 3.89 12.73
C LYS A 252 3.69 3.25 11.90
N GLN A 253 2.68 2.72 12.58
CA GLN A 253 1.48 2.16 11.98
C GLN A 253 0.85 3.20 11.06
N LEU A 254 0.97 3.00 9.75
CA LEU A 254 0.28 3.80 8.75
C LEU A 254 -1.22 3.55 8.92
N MET A 255 -1.90 4.52 9.53
CA MET A 255 -3.35 4.53 9.69
C MET A 255 -3.93 5.22 8.46
N SER A 256 -4.78 4.52 7.70
CA SER A 256 -5.58 5.15 6.65
C SER A 256 -6.73 5.90 7.29
N VAL A 257 -6.77 7.22 7.10
CA VAL A 257 -7.83 8.08 7.61
C VAL A 257 -8.69 8.49 6.42
N PRO A 258 -9.94 8.00 6.29
CA PRO A 258 -10.85 8.49 5.27
C PRO A 258 -11.32 9.89 5.66
N ILE A 259 -11.07 10.88 4.80
CA ILE A 259 -11.55 12.25 4.97
C ILE A 259 -12.48 12.55 3.80
N ALA A 260 -13.78 12.71 4.09
CA ALA A 260 -14.74 13.15 3.09
C ALA A 260 -14.52 14.63 2.78
N ILE A 261 -14.61 14.99 1.50
CA ILE A 261 -14.50 16.38 1.05
C ILE A 261 -15.77 16.65 0.26
N SER A 262 -16.83 17.06 0.96
CA SER A 262 -18.08 17.45 0.34
C SER A 262 -18.08 18.93 -0.06
N LEU A 263 -18.90 19.29 -1.05
CA LEU A 263 -19.10 20.70 -1.43
C LEU A 263 -19.66 21.53 -0.26
N GLU A 264 -20.52 20.94 0.57
CA GLU A 264 -21.15 21.57 1.73
C GLU A 264 -20.11 21.93 2.81
N GLU A 265 -19.20 21.00 3.13
CA GLU A 265 -18.09 21.25 4.07
C GLU A 265 -17.13 22.32 3.55
N TRP A 266 -16.82 22.30 2.25
CA TRP A 266 -15.98 23.32 1.64
C TRP A 266 -16.60 24.72 1.75
N ILE A 267 -17.91 24.86 1.48
CA ILE A 267 -18.61 26.14 1.64
C ILE A 267 -18.58 26.61 3.09
N ARG A 268 -18.79 25.71 4.06
CA ARG A 268 -18.73 26.03 5.50
C ARG A 268 -17.36 26.60 5.88
N HIS A 269 -16.29 25.92 5.52
CA HIS A 269 -14.92 26.36 5.86
C HIS A 269 -14.46 27.58 5.05
N LYS A 270 -14.93 27.75 3.81
CA LYS A 270 -14.70 28.98 3.03
C LYS A 270 -15.43 30.18 3.65
N GLY A 271 -16.64 29.98 4.16
CA GLY A 271 -17.42 31.01 4.86
C GLY A 271 -16.84 31.40 6.23
N GLU A 272 -16.24 30.45 6.95
CA GLU A 272 -15.55 30.69 8.23
C GLU A 272 -14.27 31.51 8.06
N LYS A 273 -13.53 31.33 6.96
CA LYS A 273 -12.32 32.12 6.64
C LYS A 273 -12.60 33.55 6.16
N ALA A 274 -13.85 33.87 5.79
CA ALA A 274 -14.24 35.19 5.29
C ALA A 274 -14.71 36.14 6.42
N LYS A 275 -14.74 35.68 7.67
CA LYS A 275 -14.98 36.48 8.88
C LYS A 275 -13.67 36.82 9.58
#